data_AF-A0AAV5SIY0-F1
#
_entry.id   AF-A0AAV5SIY0-F1
#
_cell.length_a   1.000
_cell.length_b   1.000
_cell.length_c   1.000
_cell.angle_alpha   90.00
_cell.angle_beta   90.00
_cell.angle_gamma   90.00
#
_symmetry.space_group_name_H-M   'P 1'
#
loop_
_entity.id
_entity.type
_entity.pdbx_description
1 polymer ?
#
loop_
_entity_poly.entity_id
_entity_poly.type
_entity_poly.pdbx_seq_one_letter_code
_entity_poly.pdbx_strand_id
1 'polypeptide(L)'
;PSTDLLNGINHSWRLLATYIRIDFIDAEWFREAVEEILQRQDDYVDFEEYSLLDILPHSFPLTQQLNDSWSLISSNIRIIDPRWLKAVAEELIDESDAYLDANGDPAADAADAAERLAAYEAEDAEEDDYLAEIDEDWPLWTGPVTFIEPFQMMNQAAVASFSRECRVCLTRHPRRRVCFISCGHTACLHCTEIANYGEEITCPFCRSEGRFVKIREKEIENE
;
A
#
# COMPACT_ATOMS: atom_id res chain seq x y z
N PRO A 1 4.41 -24.10 -6.66
CA PRO A 1 4.46 -23.68 -5.24
C PRO A 1 3.13 -24.05 -4.56
N SER A 2 3.11 -24.28 -3.24
CA SER A 2 1.84 -24.48 -2.52
C SER A 2 1.05 -23.18 -2.45
N THR A 3 -0.27 -23.25 -2.34
CA THR A 3 -1.14 -22.07 -2.16
C THR A 3 -0.76 -21.28 -0.90
N ASP A 4 -0.37 -21.97 0.18
CA ASP A 4 0.06 -21.34 1.42
C ASP A 4 1.35 -20.53 1.26
N LEU A 5 2.31 -21.02 0.48
CA LEU A 5 3.55 -20.31 0.19
C LEU A 5 3.30 -19.02 -0.60
N LEU A 6 2.47 -19.10 -1.64
CA LEU A 6 2.09 -17.91 -2.43
C LEU A 6 1.34 -16.88 -1.58
N ASN A 7 0.46 -17.33 -0.69
CA ASN A 7 -0.22 -16.44 0.25
C ASN A 7 0.75 -15.78 1.23
N GLY A 8 1.75 -16.52 1.71
CA GLY A 8 2.82 -15.99 2.55
C GLY A 8 3.62 -14.91 1.84
N ILE A 9 4.08 -15.18 0.61
CA ILE A 9 4.83 -14.21 -0.21
C ILE A 9 4.00 -12.94 -0.45
N ASN A 10 2.73 -13.09 -0.85
CA ASN A 10 1.83 -11.96 -1.07
C ASN A 10 1.59 -11.14 0.21
N HIS A 11 1.49 -11.80 1.36
CA HIS A 11 1.34 -11.13 2.65
C HIS A 11 2.60 -10.34 3.01
N SER A 12 3.77 -10.97 2.91
CA SER A 12 5.08 -10.34 3.13
C SER A 12 5.27 -9.11 2.22
N TRP A 13 4.86 -9.22 0.96
CA TRP A 13 4.89 -8.12 0.01
C TRP A 13 4.05 -6.93 0.44
N ARG A 14 2.79 -7.17 0.77
CA ARG A 14 1.88 -6.12 1.24
C ARG A 14 2.40 -5.45 2.50
N LEU A 15 3.04 -6.22 3.38
CA LEU A 15 3.64 -5.68 4.59
C LEU A 15 4.77 -4.70 4.23
N LEU A 16 5.78 -5.15 3.47
CA LEU A 16 6.90 -4.29 3.03
C LEU A 16 6.41 -3.03 2.32
N ALA A 17 5.51 -3.18 1.34
CA ALA A 17 4.91 -2.07 0.61
C ALA A 17 4.18 -1.07 1.54
N THR A 18 3.50 -1.56 2.58
CA THR A 18 2.84 -0.68 3.56
C THR A 18 3.88 0.12 4.35
N TYR A 19 5.01 -0.49 4.71
CA TYR A 19 6.05 0.18 5.48
C TYR A 19 6.89 1.16 4.65
N ILE A 20 7.07 0.88 3.36
CA ILE A 20 7.66 1.84 2.41
C ILE A 20 6.76 3.06 2.26
N ARG A 21 5.44 2.87 2.05
CA ARG A 21 4.47 3.97 1.93
C ARG A 21 4.35 4.89 3.14
N ILE A 22 4.76 4.44 4.33
CA ILE A 22 4.76 5.27 5.53
C ILE A 22 6.16 5.74 5.91
N ASP A 23 7.11 5.66 4.97
CA ASP A 23 8.49 6.12 5.10
C ASP A 23 9.24 5.45 6.28
N PHE A 24 8.88 4.20 6.58
CA PHE A 24 9.58 3.40 7.59
C PHE A 24 10.70 2.56 6.98
N ILE A 25 10.57 2.24 5.70
CA ILE A 25 11.59 1.60 4.88
C ILE A 25 11.86 2.56 3.73
N ASP A 26 13.12 2.93 3.56
CA ASP A 26 13.56 3.75 2.45
C ASP A 26 13.25 3.07 1.11
N ALA A 27 12.53 3.77 0.24
CA ALA A 27 12.08 3.23 -1.05
C ALA A 27 13.24 2.99 -2.02
N GLU A 28 14.28 3.84 -1.97
CA GLU A 28 15.46 3.72 -2.81
C GLU A 28 16.30 2.50 -2.40
N TRP A 29 16.50 2.30 -1.11
CA TRP A 29 17.08 1.08 -0.55
C TRP A 29 16.35 -0.17 -1.05
N PHE A 30 15.01 -0.14 -1.02
CA PHE A 30 14.20 -1.27 -1.42
C PHE A 30 14.39 -1.60 -2.91
N ARG A 31 14.50 -0.58 -3.78
CA ARG A 31 14.86 -0.77 -5.19
C ARG A 31 16.24 -1.38 -5.36
N GLU A 32 17.26 -0.87 -4.67
CA GLU A 32 18.61 -1.44 -4.74
C GLU A 32 18.62 -2.92 -4.31
N ALA A 33 17.90 -3.25 -3.25
CA ALA A 33 17.78 -4.62 -2.76
C ALA A 33 17.08 -5.54 -3.79
N VAL A 34 16.05 -5.04 -4.48
CA VAL A 34 15.40 -5.74 -5.58
C VAL A 34 16.35 -5.91 -6.77
N GLU A 35 17.04 -4.86 -7.19
CA GLU A 35 18.00 -4.91 -8.30
C GLU A 35 19.13 -5.92 -8.04
N GLU A 36 19.66 -5.95 -6.82
CA GLU A 36 20.68 -6.89 -6.40
C GLU A 36 20.17 -8.34 -6.45
N ILE A 37 18.95 -8.59 -5.96
CA ILE A 37 18.31 -9.91 -6.07
C ILE A 37 18.17 -10.34 -7.53
N LEU A 38 17.76 -9.42 -8.40
CA LEU A 38 17.56 -9.69 -9.82
C LEU A 38 18.89 -9.94 -10.55
N GLN A 39 19.93 -9.15 -10.28
CA GLN A 39 21.27 -9.36 -10.85
C GLN A 39 21.85 -10.72 -10.44
N ARG A 40 21.66 -11.11 -9.17
CA ARG A 40 22.11 -12.41 -8.65
C ARG A 40 21.29 -13.59 -9.14
N GLN A 41 20.11 -13.38 -9.71
CA GLN A 41 19.34 -14.47 -10.32
C GLN A 41 20.05 -15.07 -11.54
N ASP A 42 20.83 -14.26 -12.26
CA ASP A 42 21.60 -14.68 -13.43
C ASP A 42 22.90 -15.41 -13.03
N ASP A 43 23.45 -15.12 -11.85
CA ASP A 43 24.67 -15.73 -11.31
C ASP A 43 24.34 -16.84 -10.30
N TYR A 44 24.41 -18.09 -10.73
CA TYR A 44 24.14 -19.29 -9.93
C TYR A 44 25.18 -19.52 -8.81
N VAL A 45 25.21 -18.65 -7.79
CA VAL A 45 26.12 -18.73 -6.63
C VAL A 45 25.28 -18.89 -5.35
N ASP A 46 25.72 -19.78 -4.46
CA ASP A 46 25.06 -20.07 -3.17
C ASP A 46 24.81 -18.76 -2.39
N PHE A 47 23.57 -18.62 -1.92
CA PHE A 47 23.08 -17.43 -1.22
C PHE A 47 23.74 -17.34 0.18
N GLU A 48 24.65 -16.40 0.40
CA GLU A 48 24.89 -15.90 1.76
C GLU A 48 23.75 -14.93 2.10
N GLU A 49 23.09 -15.19 3.22
CA GLU A 49 21.80 -14.62 3.65
C GLU A 49 21.92 -13.10 3.84
N TYR A 50 21.40 -12.31 2.89
CA TYR A 50 21.28 -10.86 3.05
C TYR A 50 20.23 -10.55 4.11
N SER A 51 20.68 -9.99 5.23
CA SER A 51 19.83 -9.69 6.38
C SER A 51 19.40 -8.24 6.33
N LEU A 52 18.08 -8.01 6.36
CA LEU A 52 17.50 -6.67 6.54
C LEU A 52 17.94 -6.01 7.85
N LEU A 53 18.42 -6.83 8.80
CA LEU A 53 18.91 -6.40 10.11
C LEU A 53 20.18 -5.55 10.02
N ASP A 54 20.98 -5.63 8.96
CA ASP A 54 22.20 -4.83 8.86
C ASP A 54 21.90 -3.33 8.64
N ILE A 55 20.65 -2.99 8.33
CA ILE A 55 20.22 -1.67 7.87
C ILE A 55 19.17 -1.09 8.82
N LEU A 56 18.27 -1.93 9.33
CA LEU A 56 17.24 -1.48 10.26
C LEU A 56 17.68 -1.65 11.73
N PRO A 57 17.36 -0.70 12.62
CA PRO A 57 17.76 -0.76 14.02
C PRO A 57 17.20 -2.02 14.72
N HIS A 58 18.09 -2.88 15.22
CA HIS A 58 17.79 -4.19 15.81
C HIS A 58 16.82 -4.21 17.02
N SER A 59 16.41 -3.04 17.53
CA SER A 59 15.64 -2.93 18.79
C SER A 59 14.12 -2.89 18.61
N PHE A 60 13.59 -2.93 17.39
CA PHE A 60 12.14 -2.92 17.18
C PHE A 60 11.58 -4.33 16.90
N PRO A 61 10.46 -4.76 17.50
CA PRO A 61 9.80 -6.02 17.15
C PRO A 61 9.40 -6.09 15.67
N LEU A 62 9.12 -4.92 15.08
CA LEU A 62 8.76 -4.80 13.67
C LEU A 62 9.91 -5.20 12.73
N THR A 63 11.15 -4.97 13.15
CA THR A 63 12.35 -5.29 12.35
C THR A 63 12.46 -6.77 12.04
N GLN A 64 12.11 -7.64 13.01
CA GLN A 64 12.13 -9.08 12.79
C GLN A 64 11.05 -9.51 11.79
N GLN A 65 9.83 -8.98 11.92
CA GLN A 65 8.73 -9.32 11.00
C GLN A 65 9.04 -8.87 9.57
N LEU A 66 9.64 -7.71 9.39
CA LEU A 66 10.09 -7.22 8.09
C LEU A 66 11.23 -8.08 7.53
N ASN A 67 12.19 -8.46 8.37
CA ASN A 67 13.27 -9.36 7.99
C ASN A 67 12.75 -10.75 7.56
N ASP A 68 11.81 -11.33 8.32
CA ASP A 68 11.18 -12.60 7.98
C ASP A 68 10.39 -12.49 6.66
N SER A 69 9.73 -11.35 6.45
CA SER A 69 8.97 -11.05 5.23
C SER A 69 9.89 -10.99 4.01
N TRP A 70 11.01 -10.27 4.13
CA TRP A 70 12.02 -10.17 3.09
C TRP A 70 12.71 -11.49 2.82
N SER A 71 13.14 -12.21 3.86
CA SER A 71 13.75 -13.53 3.74
C SER A 71 12.85 -14.51 3.00
N LEU A 72 11.53 -14.48 3.28
CA LEU A 72 10.56 -15.31 2.57
C LEU A 72 10.52 -14.96 1.08
N ILE A 73 10.55 -13.68 0.73
CA ILE A 73 10.53 -13.20 -0.67
C ILE A 73 11.83 -13.58 -1.38
N SER A 74 12.98 -13.20 -0.83
CA SER A 74 14.29 -13.39 -1.45
C SER A 74 14.63 -14.87 -1.63
N SER A 75 14.33 -15.70 -0.63
CA SER A 75 14.53 -17.16 -0.71
C SER A 75 13.62 -17.83 -1.75
N ASN A 76 12.54 -17.18 -2.16
CA ASN A 76 11.58 -17.69 -3.14
C ASN A 76 11.54 -16.85 -4.43
N ILE A 77 12.58 -16.08 -4.72
CA ILE A 77 12.60 -15.21 -5.90
C ILE A 77 12.37 -15.97 -7.21
N ARG A 78 12.80 -17.22 -7.30
CA ARG A 78 12.68 -18.06 -8.51
C ARG A 78 11.24 -18.34 -8.94
N ILE A 79 10.26 -18.15 -8.05
CA ILE A 79 8.83 -18.33 -8.37
C ILE A 79 8.10 -16.99 -8.57
N ILE A 80 8.81 -15.87 -8.46
CA ILE A 80 8.30 -14.51 -8.68
C ILE A 80 8.77 -14.07 -10.07
N ASP A 81 7.90 -13.41 -10.84
CA ASP A 81 8.30 -12.84 -12.12
C ASP A 81 9.23 -11.63 -11.86
N PRO A 82 10.48 -11.65 -12.34
CA PRO A 82 11.44 -10.57 -12.11
C PRO A 82 10.98 -9.23 -12.67
N ARG A 83 10.20 -9.23 -13.77
CA ARG A 83 9.65 -7.99 -14.35
C ARG A 83 8.59 -7.39 -13.45
N TRP A 84 7.72 -8.23 -12.90
CA TRP A 84 6.71 -7.79 -11.94
C TRP A 84 7.37 -7.22 -10.69
N LEU A 85 8.40 -7.89 -10.18
CA LEU A 85 9.09 -7.43 -8.99
C LEU A 85 9.74 -6.05 -9.20
N LYS A 86 10.42 -5.86 -10.33
CA LYS A 86 11.01 -4.56 -10.68
C LYS A 86 9.95 -3.46 -10.79
N ALA A 87 8.86 -3.74 -11.52
CA ALA A 87 7.78 -2.79 -11.71
C ALA A 87 7.11 -2.37 -10.39
N VAL A 88 6.92 -3.31 -9.46
CA VAL A 88 6.37 -3.00 -8.13
C VAL A 88 7.34 -2.16 -7.30
N ALA A 89 8.64 -2.39 -7.41
CA ALA A 89 9.63 -1.57 -6.72
C ALA A 89 9.68 -0.14 -7.24
N GLU A 90 9.60 0.03 -8.56
CA GLU A 90 9.49 1.35 -9.22
C GLU A 90 8.19 2.07 -8.80
N GLU A 91 7.03 1.39 -8.86
CA GLU A 91 5.75 1.96 -8.45
C GLU A 91 5.74 2.40 -6.97
N LEU A 92 6.40 1.66 -6.08
CA LEU A 92 6.50 2.04 -4.66
C LEU A 92 7.39 3.26 -4.42
N ILE A 93 8.41 3.47 -5.26
CA ILE A 93 9.20 4.70 -5.23
C ILE A 93 8.33 5.86 -5.69
N ASP A 94 7.67 5.73 -6.83
CA ASP A 94 6.82 6.78 -7.39
C ASP A 94 5.73 7.18 -6.38
N GLU A 95 5.10 6.20 -5.70
CA GLU A 95 4.12 6.47 -4.63
C GLU A 95 4.75 7.14 -3.40
N SER A 96 5.97 6.76 -3.03
CA SER A 96 6.70 7.35 -1.90
C SER A 96 7.09 8.80 -2.19
N ASP A 97 7.61 9.08 -3.38
CA ASP A 97 7.99 10.40 -3.84
C ASP A 97 6.76 11.30 -3.93
N ALA A 98 5.67 10.82 -4.55
CA ALA A 98 4.40 11.54 -4.59
C ALA A 98 3.85 11.84 -3.18
N TYR A 99 4.05 10.93 -2.22
CA TYR A 99 3.66 11.15 -0.83
C TYR A 99 4.53 12.24 -0.16
N LEU A 100 5.85 12.23 -0.38
CA LEU A 100 6.77 13.24 0.14
C LEU A 100 6.47 14.61 -0.48
N ASP A 101 6.20 14.67 -1.79
CA ASP A 101 5.83 15.91 -2.49
C ASP A 101 4.51 16.48 -1.94
N ALA A 102 3.50 15.62 -1.71
CA ALA A 102 2.20 16.05 -1.21
C ALA A 102 2.22 16.50 0.26
N ASN A 103 3.12 15.95 1.08
CA ASN A 103 3.17 16.23 2.52
C ASN A 103 4.35 17.12 2.94
N GLY A 104 5.23 17.47 2.00
CA GLY A 104 6.51 18.09 2.24
C GLY A 104 7.50 17.06 2.78
N ASP A 105 8.64 16.91 2.11
CA ASP A 105 9.76 16.14 2.63
C ASP A 105 10.22 16.79 3.95
N PRO A 106 10.14 16.09 5.10
CA PRO A 106 10.55 16.64 6.38
C PRO A 106 12.06 16.88 6.48
N ALA A 107 12.86 16.32 5.56
CA ALA A 107 14.30 16.54 5.44
C ALA A 107 14.67 17.64 4.43
N ALA A 108 13.77 18.00 3.51
CA ALA A 108 14.01 19.06 2.53
C ALA A 108 14.04 20.44 3.21
N ASP A 109 15.03 21.26 2.84
CA ASP A 109 14.98 22.67 3.19
C ASP A 109 13.90 23.38 2.35
N ALA A 110 13.41 24.53 2.83
CA ALA A 110 12.33 25.24 2.16
C ALA A 110 12.68 25.76 0.74
N ALA A 111 13.97 25.78 0.37
CA ALA A 111 14.40 26.14 -0.98
C ALA A 111 14.31 24.93 -1.93
N ASP A 112 14.64 23.74 -1.43
CA ASP A 112 14.61 22.48 -2.17
C ASP A 112 13.19 22.08 -2.59
N ALA A 113 12.20 22.29 -1.73
CA ALA A 113 10.79 22.01 -2.06
C ALA A 113 10.24 22.89 -3.21
N ALA A 114 10.69 24.14 -3.32
CA ALA A 114 10.27 25.04 -4.39
C ALA A 114 10.92 24.69 -5.73
N GLU A 115 12.17 24.22 -5.70
CA GLU A 115 12.88 23.74 -6.88
C GLU A 115 12.30 22.42 -7.39
N ARG A 116 11.97 21.48 -6.50
CA ARG A 116 11.29 20.22 -6.84
C ARG A 116 9.90 20.43 -7.42
N LEU A 117 9.10 21.33 -6.83
CA LEU A 117 7.78 21.66 -7.38
C LEU A 117 7.90 22.27 -8.79
N ALA A 118 8.87 23.14 -9.01
CA ALA A 118 9.10 23.75 -10.33
C ALA A 118 9.62 22.73 -11.36
N ALA A 119 10.39 21.72 -10.94
CA ALA A 119 10.83 20.63 -11.81
C ALA A 119 9.65 19.71 -12.19
N TYR A 120 8.81 19.33 -11.23
CA TYR A 120 7.61 18.54 -11.49
C TYR A 120 6.63 19.26 -12.43
N GLU A 121 6.36 20.55 -12.18
CA GLU A 121 5.50 21.36 -13.05
C GLU A 121 6.08 21.54 -14.47
N ALA A 122 7.40 21.43 -14.65
CA ALA A 122 8.05 21.48 -15.95
C ALA A 122 7.99 20.12 -16.68
N GLU A 123 8.15 19.00 -15.96
CA GLU A 123 8.04 17.65 -16.53
C GLU A 123 6.60 17.32 -16.95
N ASP A 124 5.60 17.64 -16.12
CA ASP A 124 4.17 17.45 -16.41
C ASP A 124 3.75 18.27 -17.66
N ALA A 125 4.33 19.46 -17.84
CA ALA A 125 4.11 20.30 -19.02
C ALA A 125 4.72 19.72 -20.31
N GLU A 126 5.75 18.87 -20.22
CA GLU A 126 6.32 18.14 -21.36
C GLU A 126 5.59 16.82 -21.62
N GLU A 127 5.04 16.17 -20.59
CA GLU A 127 4.30 14.91 -20.69
C GLU A 127 2.91 15.09 -21.34
N ASP A 128 2.26 16.24 -21.10
CA ASP A 128 1.02 16.63 -21.77
C ASP A 128 1.19 16.81 -23.30
N ASP A 129 2.39 17.17 -23.77
CA ASP A 129 2.72 17.26 -25.21
C ASP A 129 2.99 15.87 -25.81
N TYR A 130 3.50 14.93 -25.02
CA TYR A 130 3.67 13.52 -25.41
C TYR A 130 2.32 12.80 -25.55
N LEU A 131 1.37 13.03 -24.63
CA LEU A 131 0.01 12.47 -24.70
C LEU A 131 -0.79 12.98 -25.90
N ALA A 132 -0.49 14.19 -26.40
CA ALA A 132 -1.09 14.74 -27.61
C ALA A 132 -0.58 14.08 -28.91
N GLU A 133 0.61 13.46 -28.88
CA GLU A 133 1.22 12.74 -30.01
C GLU A 133 1.06 11.21 -29.93
N ILE A 134 0.46 10.67 -28.85
CA ILE A 134 0.02 9.26 -28.85
C ILE A 134 -1.13 9.14 -29.86
N ASP A 135 -0.77 8.75 -31.09
CA ASP A 135 -1.70 8.36 -32.15
C ASP A 135 -2.83 7.50 -31.59
N GLU A 136 -4.06 7.72 -32.07
CA GLU A 136 -5.28 6.92 -31.80
C GLU A 136 -5.10 5.40 -32.07
N ASP A 137 -3.96 5.00 -32.62
CA ASP A 137 -3.57 3.63 -32.95
C ASP A 137 -2.68 2.95 -31.87
N TRP A 138 -2.42 3.57 -30.71
CA TRP A 138 -1.86 2.82 -29.58
C TRP A 138 -2.80 1.64 -29.29
N PRO A 139 -2.32 0.39 -29.30
CA PRO A 139 -3.18 -0.74 -29.04
C PRO A 139 -3.62 -0.64 -27.59
N LEU A 140 -4.81 -0.07 -27.36
CA LEU A 140 -5.64 -0.36 -26.20
C LEU A 140 -5.43 -1.83 -25.95
N TRP A 141 -4.88 -2.17 -24.79
CA TRP A 141 -4.60 -3.54 -24.44
C TRP A 141 -5.89 -4.36 -24.67
N THR A 142 -5.96 -5.02 -25.83
CA THR A 142 -7.09 -5.85 -26.28
C THR A 142 -6.90 -7.29 -25.78
N GLY A 143 -5.89 -7.48 -24.92
CA GLY A 143 -5.84 -8.62 -24.02
C GLY A 143 -7.18 -8.68 -23.30
N PRO A 144 -7.87 -9.82 -23.31
CA PRO A 144 -9.20 -9.88 -22.75
C PRO A 144 -9.06 -9.59 -21.26
N VAL A 145 -9.80 -8.58 -20.77
CA VAL A 145 -9.97 -8.19 -19.35
C VAL A 145 -10.70 -9.29 -18.55
N THR A 146 -10.42 -10.55 -18.88
CA THR A 146 -10.95 -11.80 -18.35
C THR A 146 -10.64 -12.01 -16.88
N PHE A 147 -9.75 -11.21 -16.29
CA PHE A 147 -9.45 -11.30 -14.87
C PHE A 147 -10.37 -10.44 -14.00
N ILE A 148 -10.93 -9.34 -14.51
CA ILE A 148 -11.76 -8.43 -13.68
C ILE A 148 -13.21 -8.94 -13.58
N GLU A 149 -13.77 -9.42 -14.69
CA GLU A 149 -15.16 -9.89 -14.74
C GLU A 149 -15.47 -11.01 -13.73
N PRO A 150 -14.62 -12.03 -13.51
CA PRO A 150 -14.86 -13.05 -12.49
C PRO A 150 -14.91 -12.46 -11.07
N PHE A 151 -14.03 -11.50 -10.74
CA PHE A 151 -14.04 -10.85 -9.43
C PHE A 151 -15.24 -9.93 -9.26
N GLN A 152 -15.62 -9.18 -10.30
CA GLN A 152 -16.84 -8.37 -10.29
C GLN A 152 -18.09 -9.23 -10.14
N MET A 153 -18.16 -10.35 -10.87
CA MET A 153 -19.28 -11.28 -10.79
C MET A 153 -19.34 -11.98 -9.43
N MET A 154 -18.20 -12.35 -8.84
CA MET A 154 -18.14 -12.85 -7.46
C MET A 154 -18.56 -11.80 -6.43
N ASN A 155 -18.18 -10.53 -6.60
CA ASN A 155 -18.54 -9.45 -5.68
C ASN A 155 -20.03 -9.07 -5.82
N GLN A 156 -20.58 -9.08 -7.03
CA GLN A 156 -22.01 -8.86 -7.29
C GLN A 156 -22.86 -10.06 -6.84
N ALA A 157 -22.35 -11.29 -6.99
CA ALA A 157 -23.01 -12.51 -6.51
C ALA A 157 -22.85 -12.70 -4.99
N ALA A 158 -21.84 -12.08 -4.38
CA ALA A 158 -21.74 -11.98 -2.94
C ALA A 158 -22.87 -11.08 -2.44
N VAL A 159 -23.93 -11.70 -1.95
CA VAL A 159 -25.00 -11.04 -1.18
C VAL A 159 -24.46 -10.67 0.22
N ALA A 160 -23.28 -10.06 0.27
CA ALA A 160 -22.79 -9.40 1.46
C ALA A 160 -23.62 -8.13 1.62
N SER A 161 -24.75 -8.23 2.31
CA SER A 161 -25.49 -7.06 2.74
C SER A 161 -24.60 -6.32 3.75
N PHE A 162 -23.90 -5.29 3.28
CA PHE A 162 -23.13 -4.42 4.16
C PHE A 162 -24.11 -3.63 5.04
N SER A 163 -24.30 -4.12 6.27
CA SER A 163 -25.11 -3.39 7.23
C SER A 163 -24.42 -2.08 7.60
N ARG A 164 -25.15 -0.96 7.53
CA ARG A 164 -24.70 0.33 8.06
C ARG A 164 -24.86 0.41 9.58
N GLU A 165 -25.48 -0.58 10.20
CA GLU A 165 -25.74 -0.60 11.63
C GLU A 165 -24.44 -0.54 12.42
N CYS A 166 -24.34 0.44 13.32
CA CYS A 166 -23.24 0.47 14.26
C CYS A 166 -23.42 -0.65 15.28
N ARG A 167 -22.50 -1.62 15.32
CA ARG A 167 -22.56 -2.75 16.26
C ARG A 167 -22.28 -2.39 17.73
N VAL A 168 -21.96 -1.13 18.03
CA VAL A 168 -21.78 -0.64 19.41
C VAL A 168 -23.09 -0.10 19.98
N CYS A 169 -23.72 0.86 19.30
CA CYS A 169 -24.96 1.49 19.77
C CYS A 169 -26.22 0.96 19.06
N LEU A 170 -26.08 0.00 18.14
CA LEU A 170 -27.14 -0.61 17.33
C LEU A 170 -27.96 0.40 16.49
N THR A 171 -27.43 1.60 16.25
CA THR A 171 -28.05 2.56 15.34
C THR A 171 -27.92 2.06 13.91
N ARG A 172 -29.05 1.78 13.24
CA ARG A 172 -29.11 1.22 11.88
C ARG A 172 -28.45 2.09 10.81
N HIS A 173 -28.54 3.41 10.95
CA HIS A 173 -28.04 4.38 9.98
C HIS A 173 -27.34 5.55 10.70
N PRO A 174 -26.13 5.33 11.26
CA PRO A 174 -25.39 6.40 11.91
C PRO A 174 -24.99 7.47 10.89
N ARG A 175 -25.19 8.76 11.22
CA ARG A 175 -24.88 9.89 10.31
C ARG A 175 -23.42 9.97 9.91
N ARG A 176 -22.51 9.55 10.79
CA ARG A 176 -21.06 9.57 10.55
C ARG A 176 -20.45 8.26 11.02
N ARG A 177 -19.62 7.67 10.18
CA ARG A 177 -18.89 6.43 10.46
C ARG A 177 -17.38 6.67 10.36
N VAL A 178 -16.64 5.81 11.03
CA VAL A 178 -15.18 5.78 10.99
C VAL A 178 -14.71 4.37 10.69
N CYS A 179 -13.53 4.24 10.09
CA CYS A 179 -12.82 2.98 9.89
C CYS A 179 -11.50 3.01 10.66
N PHE A 180 -11.23 1.99 11.46
CA PHE A 180 -9.94 1.85 12.16
C PHE A 180 -8.90 1.32 11.17
N ILE A 181 -7.82 2.07 10.96
CA ILE A 181 -6.81 1.78 9.93
C ILE A 181 -6.13 0.44 10.21
N SER A 182 -5.84 0.16 11.48
CA SER A 182 -5.10 -1.04 11.90
C SER A 182 -5.86 -2.36 11.73
N CYS A 183 -7.20 -2.34 11.63
CA CYS A 183 -8.00 -3.57 11.60
C CYS A 183 -9.18 -3.56 10.62
N GLY A 184 -9.47 -2.45 9.94
CA GLY A 184 -10.56 -2.31 8.98
C GLY A 184 -11.97 -2.32 9.57
N HIS A 185 -12.12 -2.45 10.89
CA HIS A 185 -13.45 -2.42 11.51
C HIS A 185 -14.07 -1.02 11.44
N THR A 186 -15.40 -0.97 11.28
CA THR A 186 -16.16 0.28 11.18
C THR A 186 -17.12 0.48 12.36
N ALA A 187 -17.19 1.72 12.85
CA ALA A 187 -18.07 2.12 13.96
C ALA A 187 -18.72 3.49 13.70
N CYS A 188 -19.70 3.85 14.52
CA CYS A 188 -20.25 5.21 14.51
C CYS A 188 -19.25 6.18 15.12
N LEU A 189 -19.11 7.39 14.56
CA LEU A 189 -18.15 8.39 15.06
C LEU A 189 -18.36 8.68 16.54
N HIS A 190 -19.61 8.88 16.96
CA HIS A 190 -19.96 9.16 18.35
C HIS A 190 -19.54 8.03 19.31
N CYS A 191 -19.71 6.78 18.89
CA CYS A 191 -19.34 5.59 19.64
C CYS A 191 -17.83 5.52 19.82
N THR A 192 -17.09 5.84 18.75
CA THR A 192 -15.63 5.89 18.77
C THR A 192 -15.11 7.03 19.64
N GLU A 193 -15.70 8.23 19.58
CA GLU A 193 -15.31 9.37 20.41
C GLU A 193 -15.58 9.13 21.90
N ILE A 194 -16.70 8.49 22.26
CA ILE A 194 -16.99 8.11 23.65
C ILE A 194 -16.01 7.05 24.15
N ALA A 195 -15.78 6.00 23.35
CA ALA A 195 -14.90 4.90 23.74
C ALA A 195 -13.43 5.35 23.88
N ASN A 196 -13.04 6.38 23.14
CA ASN A 196 -11.68 6.90 23.07
C ASN A 196 -11.59 8.35 23.58
N TYR A 197 -12.34 8.69 24.63
CA TYR A 197 -12.25 10.00 25.28
C TYR A 197 -10.91 10.24 26.01
N GLY A 198 -9.96 9.30 25.92
CA GLY A 198 -8.60 9.37 26.46
C GLY A 198 -7.51 9.43 25.38
N GLU A 199 -6.26 9.21 25.76
CA GLU A 199 -5.10 9.37 24.86
C GLU A 199 -4.92 8.18 23.89
N GLU A 200 -5.36 6.99 24.27
CA GLU A 200 -5.19 5.77 23.46
C GLU A 200 -6.46 5.44 22.67
N ILE A 201 -6.34 5.48 21.35
CA ILE A 201 -7.41 5.10 20.43
C ILE A 201 -7.35 3.59 20.18
N THR A 202 -8.42 2.89 20.56
CA THR A 202 -8.57 1.44 20.41
C THR A 202 -9.86 1.08 19.68
N CYS A 203 -9.77 0.04 18.84
CA CYS A 203 -10.94 -0.50 18.15
C CYS A 203 -11.90 -1.19 19.15
N PRO A 204 -13.20 -0.83 19.19
CA PRO A 204 -14.14 -1.43 20.14
C PRO A 204 -14.46 -2.91 19.85
N PHE A 205 -14.05 -3.44 18.70
CA PHE A 205 -14.33 -4.81 18.29
C PHE A 205 -13.18 -5.78 18.56
N CYS A 206 -11.97 -5.43 18.12
CA CYS A 206 -10.78 -6.29 18.23
C CYS A 206 -9.71 -5.74 19.16
N ARG A 207 -9.92 -4.53 19.72
CA ARG A 207 -8.98 -3.82 20.62
C ARG A 207 -7.61 -3.52 20.02
N SER A 208 -7.46 -3.61 18.70
CA SER A 208 -6.27 -3.12 18.01
C SER A 208 -6.12 -1.63 18.30
N GLU A 209 -4.94 -1.24 18.75
CA GLU A 209 -4.51 0.14 18.91
C GLU A 209 -4.32 0.79 17.53
N GLY A 210 -4.52 2.10 17.45
CA GLY A 210 -4.21 2.89 16.26
C GLY A 210 -5.23 3.98 15.95
N ARG A 211 -5.05 4.63 14.81
CA ARG A 211 -5.91 5.75 14.37
C ARG A 211 -7.13 5.24 13.59
N PHE A 212 -8.14 6.10 13.49
CA PHE A 212 -9.28 5.88 12.59
C PHE A 212 -9.42 7.04 11.60
N VAL A 213 -9.98 6.74 10.43
CA VAL A 213 -10.34 7.73 9.40
C VAL A 213 -11.85 7.89 9.35
N LYS A 214 -12.32 9.13 9.11
CA LYS A 214 -13.75 9.42 8.90
C LYS A 214 -14.15 9.01 7.49
N ILE A 215 -15.19 8.17 7.37
CA ILE A 215 -15.72 7.76 6.07
C ILE A 215 -16.58 8.89 5.52
N ARG A 216 -16.24 9.39 4.32
CA ARG A 216 -17.06 10.36 3.59
C ARG A 216 -18.09 9.60 2.75
N GLU A 217 -19.37 9.76 3.08
CA GLU A 217 -20.48 9.14 2.36
C GLU A 217 -21.27 10.24 1.65
N LYS A 218 -21.54 10.08 0.36
CA LYS A 218 -22.44 10.96 -0.38
C LYS A 218 -23.88 10.53 -0.09
N GLU A 219 -24.74 11.47 0.29
CA GLU A 219 -26.18 11.23 0.30
C GLU A 219 -26.63 11.09 -1.16
N ILE A 220 -27.27 9.98 -1.48
CA ILE A 220 -27.96 9.83 -2.76
C ILE A 220 -29.33 10.46 -2.56
N GLU A 221 -29.59 11.59 -3.22
CA GLU A 221 -30.94 12.14 -3.30
C GLU A 221 -31.80 11.15 -4.08
N ASN A 222 -32.78 10.55 -3.40
CA ASN A 222 -33.77 9.71 -4.07
C ASN A 222 -34.80 10.67 -4.70
N GLU A 223 -34.74 10.83 -6.03
CA GLU A 223 -35.81 11.43 -6.84
C GLU A 223 -37.08 10.55 -6.84
#